data_AF-A0A368BQU6-F1
#
_entry.id   AF-A0A368BQU6-F1
#
_cell.length_a   1.000
_cell.length_b   1.000
_cell.length_c   1.000
_cell.angle_alpha   90.00
_cell.angle_beta   90.00
_cell.angle_gamma   90.00
#
_symmetry.space_group_name_H-M   'P 1'
#
loop_
_entity.id
_entity.type
_entity.pdbx_description
1 polymer ?
#
loop_
_entity_poly.entity_id
_entity_poly.type
_entity_poly.pdbx_seq_one_letter_code
_entity_poly.pdbx_strand_id
1 'polypeptide(L)' 'MKIIIEFISSHITSWGMVWFGLIFWGSIINEITSFNFFNTTASSFNLTPYIFGLSIGLIAKMRGRWV' A
#
# COMPACT_ATOMS: atom_id res chain seq x y z
N MET A 1 -5.59 25.18 -11.19
CA MET A 1 -6.15 23.81 -11.20
C MET A 1 -5.31 22.84 -12.05
N LYS A 2 -4.95 23.18 -13.28
CA LYS A 2 -4.15 22.34 -14.19
C LYS A 2 -2.78 21.90 -13.62
N ILE A 3 -2.04 22.84 -13.03
CA ILE A 3 -0.70 22.62 -12.44
C ILE A 3 -0.72 21.58 -11.30
N ILE A 4 -1.73 21.63 -10.43
CA ILE A 4 -1.84 20.71 -9.28
C ILE A 4 -2.11 19.29 -9.77
N ILE A 5 -2.97 19.15 -10.78
CA ILE A 5 -3.30 17.85 -11.38
C ILE A 5 -2.07 17.24 -12.08
N GLU A 6 -1.30 18.03 -12.82
CA GLU A 6 -0.06 17.59 -13.46
C GLU A 6 1.01 17.17 -12.41
N PHE A 7 1.13 17.93 -11.32
CA PHE A 7 2.02 17.60 -10.22
C PHE A 7 1.63 16.27 -9.54
N ILE A 8 0.33 16.07 -9.26
CA ILE A 8 -0.16 14.82 -8.66
C ILE A 8 0.02 13.65 -9.64
N SER A 9 -0.32 13.84 -10.91
CA SER A 9 -0.20 12.82 -11.96
C SER A 9 1.25 12.35 -12.14
N SER A 10 2.21 13.29 -12.19
CA SER A 10 3.65 12.97 -12.27
C SER A 10 4.18 12.27 -11.02
N HIS A 11 3.68 12.63 -9.84
CA HIS A 11 4.01 11.91 -8.60
C HIS A 11 3.43 10.48 -8.59
N ILE A 12 2.17 10.30 -8.96
CA ILE A 12 1.53 8.98 -8.98
C ILE A 12 2.24 8.04 -9.97
N THR A 13 2.54 8.52 -11.18
CA THR A 13 3.24 7.74 -12.21
C THR A 13 4.68 7.38 -11.80
N SER A 14 5.42 8.30 -11.18
CA SER A 14 6.77 8.01 -10.66
C SER A 14 6.78 7.08 -9.43
N TRP A 15 5.65 6.91 -8.77
CA TRP A 15 5.47 6.03 -7.60
C TRP A 15 4.85 4.68 -7.94
N GLY A 16 4.77 4.29 -9.22
CA GLY A 16 4.09 3.06 -9.67
C GLY A 16 4.46 1.79 -8.87
N MET A 17 5.73 1.64 -8.46
CA MET A 17 6.14 0.54 -7.57
C MET A 17 5.64 0.71 -6.11
N VAL A 18 5.54 1.91 -5.58
CA VAL A 18 5.07 2.10 -4.20
C VAL A 18 3.58 1.79 -4.06
N TRP A 19 2.77 2.21 -5.04
CA TRP A 19 1.32 2.01 -5.03
C TRP A 19 0.92 0.53 -5.09
N PHE A 20 1.64 -0.27 -5.88
CA PHE A 20 1.43 -1.71 -5.89
C PHE A 20 1.74 -2.31 -4.51
N GLY A 21 2.80 -1.88 -3.83
CA GLY A 21 3.10 -2.33 -2.46
C GLY A 21 1.99 -1.97 -1.48
N LEU A 22 1.59 -0.69 -1.46
CA LEU A 22 0.51 -0.18 -0.63
C LEU A 22 -0.77 -1.02 -0.78
N ILE A 23 -1.25 -1.20 -2.02
CA ILE A 23 -2.57 -1.79 -2.27
C ILE A 23 -2.50 -3.32 -2.26
N PHE A 24 -1.56 -3.92 -3.00
CA PHE A 24 -1.49 -5.36 -3.17
C PHE A 24 -1.03 -6.06 -1.88
N TRP A 25 0.18 -5.71 -1.41
CA TRP A 25 0.71 -6.30 -0.18
C TRP A 25 -0.10 -5.87 1.05
N GLY A 26 -0.58 -4.63 1.09
CA GLY A 26 -1.47 -4.17 2.17
C GLY A 26 -2.75 -5.01 2.28
N SER A 27 -3.39 -5.32 1.15
CA SER A 27 -4.60 -6.15 1.14
C SER A 27 -4.32 -7.61 1.52
N ILE A 28 -3.21 -8.18 1.05
CA ILE A 28 -2.79 -9.55 1.42
C ILE A 28 -2.53 -9.63 2.92
N ILE A 29 -1.77 -8.68 3.49
CA ILE A 29 -1.49 -8.65 4.92
C ILE A 29 -2.79 -8.43 5.70
N ASN A 30 -3.69 -7.57 5.23
CA ASN A 30 -4.98 -7.32 5.88
C ASN A 30 -5.79 -8.62 5.99
N GLU A 31 -5.86 -9.40 4.91
CA GLU A 31 -6.57 -10.68 4.90
C GLU A 31 -5.86 -11.74 5.78
N ILE A 32 -4.53 -11.79 5.77
CA ILE A 32 -3.77 -12.69 6.66
C ILE A 32 -4.03 -12.33 8.13
N THR A 33 -4.11 -11.03 8.45
CA THR A 33 -4.40 -10.57 9.81
C THR A 33 -5.85 -10.79 10.21
N SER A 34 -6.82 -10.69 9.29
CA SER A 34 -8.22 -11.00 9.58
C SER A 34 -8.46 -12.51 9.77
N PHE A 35 -7.69 -13.35 9.07
CA PHE A 35 -7.82 -14.81 9.16
C PHE A 35 -7.33 -15.40 10.50
N ASN A 36 -6.31 -14.81 11.11
CA ASN A 36 -5.66 -15.35 12.31
C ASN A 36 -6.14 -14.70 13.63
N PHE A 37 -6.83 -13.57 13.58
CA PHE A 37 -7.25 -12.85 14.79
C PHE A 37 -8.62 -13.36 15.24
N PHE A 38 -8.59 -14.33 16.15
CA PHE A 38 -9.75 -14.79 16.91
C PHE A 38 -10.69 -13.62 17.27
N ASN A 39 -11.90 -13.68 16.72
CA ASN A 39 -13.10 -13.13 17.36
C ASN A 39 -13.18 -11.60 17.54
N THR A 40 -12.82 -10.79 16.53
CA THR A 40 -13.11 -9.35 16.56
C THR A 40 -14.34 -9.03 15.72
N THR A 41 -15.49 -8.94 16.41
CA THR A 41 -16.81 -8.55 15.91
C THR A 41 -16.93 -7.06 15.52
N ALA A 42 -15.82 -6.38 15.24
CA ALA A 42 -15.80 -5.00 14.84
C ALA A 42 -15.02 -4.85 13.53
N SER A 43 -15.75 -4.69 12.44
CA SER A 43 -15.23 -4.31 11.12
C SER A 43 -14.70 -2.87 11.16
N SER A 44 -13.64 -2.61 11.91
CA SER A 44 -12.92 -1.35 11.85
C SER A 44 -11.87 -1.43 10.75
N PHE A 45 -11.81 -0.38 9.92
CA PHE A 45 -10.78 -0.24 8.91
C PHE A 45 -9.40 -0.23 9.59
N ASN A 46 -8.59 -1.28 9.36
CA ASN A 46 -7.25 -1.38 9.93
C ASN A 46 -6.23 -0.84 8.92
N LEU A 47 -5.58 0.27 9.28
CA LEU A 47 -4.57 0.91 8.43
C LEU A 47 -3.21 0.20 8.49
N THR A 48 -2.95 -0.55 9.56
CA THR A 48 -1.64 -1.19 9.84
C THR A 48 -1.13 -2.05 8.67
N PRO A 49 -1.94 -2.93 8.06
CA PRO A 49 -1.51 -3.74 6.92
C PRO A 49 -1.07 -2.91 5.73
N TYR A 50 -1.77 -1.81 5.44
CA TYR A 50 -1.45 -0.92 4.33
C TYR A 50 -0.16 -0.12 4.59
N ILE A 51 0.16 0.20 5.84
CA ILE A 51 1.47 0.78 6.18
C ILE A 51 2.59 -0.22 5.89
N PHE A 52 2.43 -1.49 6.26
CA PHE A 52 3.40 -2.53 5.91
C PHE A 52 3.52 -2.72 4.40
N GLY A 53 2.39 -2.75 3.68
CA GLY A 53 2.38 -2.77 2.22
C GLY A 53 3.15 -1.59 1.61
N LEU A 54 2.94 -0.38 2.13
CA LEU A 54 3.67 0.83 1.71
C LEU A 54 5.17 0.66 1.96
N SER A 55 5.59 0.15 3.12
CA SER A 55 7.01 -0.11 3.40
C SER A 55 7.62 -1.07 2.40
N ILE A 56 6.92 -2.16 2.04
CA ILE A 56 7.38 -3.10 1.01
C ILE A 56 7.48 -2.40 -0.36
N GLY A 57 6.51 -1.55 -0.71
CA GLY A 57 6.53 -0.76 -1.94
C GLY A 57 7.70 0.23 -2.00
N LEU A 58 8.03 0.88 -0.87
CA LEU A 58 9.21 1.76 -0.77
C LEU A 58 10.50 0.97 -0.94
N ILE A 59 10.61 -0.21 -0.32
CA ILE A 59 11.79 -1.09 -0.47
C ILE A 59 11.94 -1.52 -1.94
N ALA A 60 10.85 -1.92 -2.60
CA ALA A 60 10.87 -2.28 -4.02
C ALA A 60 11.30 -1.10 -4.92
N LYS A 61 10.84 0.12 -4.62
CA LYS A 61 11.26 1.35 -5.30
C LYS A 61 12.76 1.63 -5.09
N MET A 62 13.28 1.52 -3.87
CA MET A 62 14.70 1.71 -3.59
C MET A 62 15.57 0.69 -4.31
N ARG A 63 15.09 -0.56 -4.42
CA ARG A 63 15.81 -1.64 -5.10
C ARG A 63 15.64 -1.62 -6.63
N GLY A 64 14.67 -0.85 -7.14
CA GLY A 64 14.31 -0.79 -8.56
C GLY A 64 13.63 -2.06 -9.12
N ARG A 65 13.29 -3.04 -8.27
CA ARG A 65 12.63 -4.30 -8.65
C ARG A 65 11.88 -4.96 -7.50
N TRP A 66 10.83 -5.71 -7.85
CA TRP A 66 9.96 -6.42 -6.91
C TRP A 66 10.53 -7.72 -6.32
N VAL A 67 11.48 -8.37 -7.01
CA VAL A 67 12.12 -9.62 -6.59
C VAL A 67 13.55 -9.40 -6.11
#